data_AF-A0A8S2QF74-F1
#
_entry.id   AF-A0A8S2QF74-F1
#
_cell.length_a   1.000
_cell.length_b   1.000
_cell.length_c   1.000
_cell.angle_alpha   90.00
_cell.angle_beta   90.00
_cell.angle_gamma   90.00
#
_symmetry.space_group_name_H-M   'P 1'
#
loop_
_entity.id
_entity.type
_entity.pdbx_description
1 polymer ?
#
loop_
_entity_poly.entity_id
_entity_poly.type
_entity_poly.pdbx_seq_one_letter_code
_entity_poly.pdbx_strand_id
1 'polypeptide(L)'
;MASSALLSLCARRSIRPYYLRVVAFEQSKRTLHDQSETQSADSNPAYDFVRRHVGPNARQTKEMLQILGVKSVDELIDKTVPSAIKFRGTMNIPEALSEHRALKEIEDIAMQNEVWRSYIGLGYNNCIIPTVIQRNLFENPGWYTQYTPYQAELSQGRLESLLNYQTAISDITGLPVANASLLDEGTAAGEAIAMCFRHNKRPRMFLSDQLHPHVIDVVRTRATGFRTEIEVLPIDKMDFSKKDVAGVIFQYPDTTGNIMDPSGLIARAKEHGTIVICGSDLMALCLLKPPGEMNVDICYGNSQRFGVPLGFGGPHAAFFACAEQFKRDMPGRLIGETIDSHGAKAYRLALQTREQHIRQEKATSNICT
;
A
#
# COMPACT_ATOMS: atom_id res chain seq x y z
N MET A 1 35.42 -9.23 39.16
CA MET A 1 36.09 -9.98 38.07
C MET A 1 35.20 -11.12 37.58
N ALA A 2 34.20 -10.81 36.75
CA ALA A 2 33.48 -11.76 35.90
C ALA A 2 32.54 -10.97 34.98
N SER A 3 33.09 -10.08 34.14
CA SER A 3 32.29 -9.27 33.19
C SER A 3 32.96 -9.04 31.84
N SER A 4 33.98 -9.83 31.47
CA SER A 4 34.66 -9.68 30.16
C SER A 4 34.78 -10.98 29.35
N ALA A 5 34.31 -12.13 29.86
CA ALA A 5 34.52 -13.42 29.18
C ALA A 5 33.31 -13.94 28.37
N LEU A 6 32.11 -13.37 28.54
CA LEU A 6 30.89 -13.83 27.83
C LEU A 6 30.53 -13.01 26.59
N LEU A 7 31.13 -11.83 26.41
CA LEU A 7 30.89 -10.96 25.25
C LEU A 7 31.72 -11.35 23.99
N SER A 8 32.67 -12.27 24.12
CA SER A 8 33.58 -12.66 23.01
C SER A 8 33.12 -13.89 22.22
N LEU A 9 32.20 -14.71 22.76
CA LEU A 9 31.81 -15.99 22.13
C LEU A 9 30.58 -15.92 21.19
N CYS A 10 29.83 -14.81 21.16
CA CYS A 10 28.72 -14.62 20.21
C CYS A 10 29.13 -13.91 18.90
N ALA A 11 30.39 -13.48 18.76
CA ALA A 11 30.86 -12.67 17.63
C ALA A 11 31.37 -13.47 16.41
N ARG A 12 31.24 -14.81 16.38
CA ARG A 12 31.76 -15.64 15.29
C ARG A 12 30.79 -16.72 14.80
N ARG A 13 29.59 -16.31 14.39
CA ARG A 13 28.86 -17.01 13.31
C ARG A 13 28.28 -15.96 12.37
N SER A 14 29.06 -15.66 11.33
CA SER A 14 28.58 -14.96 10.14
C SER A 14 27.46 -15.80 9.52
N ILE A 15 26.21 -15.49 9.89
CA ILE A 15 25.06 -15.85 9.08
C ILE A 15 25.06 -14.80 7.97
N ARG A 16 25.62 -15.18 6.81
CA ARG A 16 25.54 -14.36 5.60
C ARG A 16 24.06 -14.08 5.32
N PRO A 17 23.62 -12.82 5.19
CA PRO A 17 22.31 -12.53 4.65
C PRO A 17 22.29 -12.99 3.19
N TYR A 18 21.31 -13.81 2.82
CA TYR A 18 21.05 -14.21 1.45
C TYR A 18 20.51 -13.00 0.68
N TYR A 19 21.40 -12.11 0.27
CA TYR A 19 21.13 -11.17 -0.82
C TYR A 19 21.49 -11.84 -2.15
N LEU A 20 20.53 -11.79 -3.07
CA LEU A 20 20.66 -11.94 -4.53
C LEU A 20 22.01 -12.50 -5.02
N ARG A 21 22.10 -13.82 -5.12
CA ARG A 21 22.99 -14.40 -6.13
C ARG A 21 22.36 -14.08 -7.48
N VAL A 22 22.85 -13.04 -8.15
CA VAL A 22 22.77 -12.95 -9.60
C VAL A 22 23.27 -14.29 -10.12
N VAL A 23 22.37 -15.09 -10.70
CA VAL A 23 22.74 -16.34 -11.34
C VAL A 23 23.62 -15.97 -12.52
N ALA A 24 24.94 -16.10 -12.34
CA ALA A 24 25.89 -16.03 -13.42
C ALA A 24 25.52 -17.12 -14.42
N PHE A 25 25.02 -16.72 -15.59
CA PHE A 25 24.94 -17.60 -16.74
C PHE A 25 26.37 -17.92 -17.18
N GLU A 26 26.87 -19.12 -16.87
CA GLU A 26 28.02 -19.69 -17.56
C GLU A 26 27.64 -19.91 -19.02
N GLN A 27 28.03 -18.99 -19.90
CA GLN A 27 27.95 -19.20 -21.34
C GLN A 27 28.98 -20.27 -21.73
N SER A 28 28.49 -21.45 -22.11
CA SER A 28 29.32 -22.46 -22.76
C SER A 28 29.92 -21.86 -24.03
N LYS A 29 31.25 -21.95 -24.17
CA LYS A 29 32.01 -21.58 -25.36
C LYS A 29 31.39 -22.23 -26.61
N ARG A 30 30.65 -21.45 -27.40
CA ARG A 30 30.39 -21.75 -28.81
C ARG A 30 31.13 -20.73 -29.64
N THR A 31 31.88 -21.27 -30.59
CA THR A 31 32.85 -20.65 -31.48
C THR A 31 32.26 -19.41 -32.16
N LEU A 32 32.88 -18.25 -31.95
CA LEU A 32 32.58 -17.01 -32.67
C LEU A 32 33.04 -17.19 -34.12
N HIS A 33 32.08 -17.12 -35.05
CA HIS A 33 32.39 -16.85 -36.45
C HIS A 33 32.32 -15.34 -36.67
N ASP A 34 33.35 -14.88 -37.36
CA ASP A 34 33.70 -13.52 -37.71
C ASP A 34 32.56 -12.81 -38.48
N GLN A 35 32.08 -11.69 -37.94
CA GLN A 35 31.36 -10.67 -38.72
C GLN A 35 31.81 -9.29 -38.25
N SER A 36 32.85 -8.81 -38.91
CA SER A 36 33.26 -7.40 -38.93
C SER A 36 32.21 -6.56 -39.67
N GLU A 37 31.27 -5.93 -38.94
CA GLU A 37 30.47 -4.83 -39.48
C GLU A 37 30.42 -3.67 -38.48
N THR A 38 31.23 -2.65 -38.77
CA THR A 38 31.09 -1.23 -38.40
C THR A 38 30.62 -0.90 -36.97
N GLN A 39 31.61 -0.72 -36.07
CA GLN A 39 31.43 0.09 -34.86
C GLN A 39 31.13 1.53 -35.25
N SER A 40 29.85 1.93 -35.24
CA SER A 40 29.45 3.32 -35.32
C SER A 40 29.76 4.03 -33.99
N ALA A 41 30.43 5.18 -34.07
CA ALA A 41 30.88 6.02 -32.97
C ALA A 41 29.74 6.73 -32.20
N ASP A 42 28.89 5.96 -31.53
CA ASP A 42 27.92 6.49 -30.57
C ASP A 42 27.94 5.63 -29.30
N SER A 43 29.13 5.60 -28.68
CA SER A 43 29.49 4.73 -27.57
C SER A 43 29.13 5.33 -26.21
N ASN A 44 28.00 6.04 -26.09
CA ASN A 44 27.54 6.52 -24.78
C ASN A 44 26.52 5.52 -24.21
N PRO A 45 26.89 4.75 -23.17
CA PRO A 45 26.05 3.70 -22.57
C PRO A 45 24.71 4.20 -22.01
N ALA A 46 24.57 5.50 -21.76
CA ALA A 46 23.31 6.12 -21.36
C ALA A 46 22.22 6.05 -22.45
N TYR A 47 22.61 6.03 -23.73
CA TYR A 47 21.67 5.92 -24.85
C TYR A 47 21.05 4.51 -24.96
N ASP A 48 21.64 3.48 -24.33
CA ASP A 48 21.09 2.12 -24.37
C ASP A 48 19.78 2.03 -23.57
N PHE A 49 19.74 2.56 -22.34
CA PHE A 49 18.51 2.53 -21.53
C PHE A 49 17.35 3.26 -22.22
N VAL A 50 17.60 4.45 -22.78
CA VAL A 50 16.57 5.20 -23.53
C VAL A 50 16.02 4.37 -24.69
N ARG A 51 16.86 3.63 -25.41
CA ARG A 51 16.44 2.75 -26.52
C ARG A 51 15.69 1.50 -26.06
N ARG A 52 15.90 1.04 -24.83
CA ARG A 52 15.10 -0.05 -24.22
C ARG A 52 13.77 0.44 -23.66
N HIS A 53 13.74 1.67 -23.16
CA HIS A 53 12.56 2.29 -22.57
C HIS A 53 11.59 2.85 -23.63
N VAL A 54 12.10 3.55 -24.63
CA VAL A 54 11.29 4.14 -25.71
C VAL A 54 11.12 3.12 -26.83
N GLY A 55 9.89 2.65 -27.03
CA GLY A 55 9.59 1.64 -28.05
C GLY A 55 9.91 2.08 -29.49
N PRO A 56 9.41 3.24 -29.97
CA PRO A 56 9.68 3.69 -31.33
C PRO A 56 11.14 4.08 -31.58
N ASN A 57 11.77 3.45 -32.57
CA ASN A 57 13.11 3.83 -33.02
C ASN A 57 13.09 4.96 -34.06
N ALA A 58 14.27 5.43 -34.50
CA ALA A 58 14.39 6.54 -35.44
C ALA A 58 13.59 6.35 -36.76
N ARG A 59 13.55 5.13 -37.30
CA ARG A 59 12.79 4.82 -38.52
C ARG A 59 11.28 4.92 -38.27
N GLN A 60 10.80 4.28 -37.21
CA GLN A 60 9.37 4.33 -36.82
C GLN A 60 8.94 5.76 -36.48
N THR A 61 9.78 6.53 -35.78
CA THR A 61 9.53 7.94 -35.50
C THR A 61 9.37 8.75 -36.77
N LYS A 62 10.25 8.54 -37.78
CA LYS A 62 10.12 9.19 -39.07
C LYS A 62 8.82 8.82 -39.81
N GLU A 63 8.46 7.53 -39.81
CA GLU A 63 7.21 7.04 -40.40
C GLU A 63 5.98 7.69 -39.73
N MET A 64 5.96 7.78 -38.39
CA MET A 64 4.89 8.44 -37.65
C MET A 64 4.82 9.95 -37.92
N LEU A 65 5.96 10.65 -37.99
CA LEU A 65 6.00 12.08 -38.31
C LEU A 65 5.46 12.38 -39.71
N GLN A 66 5.73 11.49 -40.69
CA GLN A 66 5.18 11.60 -42.04
C GLN A 66 3.66 11.50 -42.06
N ILE A 67 3.09 10.55 -41.30
CA ILE A 67 1.63 10.40 -41.16
C ILE A 67 1.01 11.66 -40.55
N LEU A 68 1.69 12.26 -39.57
CA LEU A 68 1.24 13.48 -38.89
C LEU A 68 1.50 14.77 -39.71
N GLY A 69 2.22 14.70 -40.83
CA GLY A 69 2.53 15.86 -41.67
C GLY A 69 3.47 16.88 -41.03
N VAL A 70 4.31 16.47 -40.09
CA VAL A 70 5.33 17.31 -39.40
C VAL A 70 6.73 16.82 -39.73
N LYS A 71 7.71 17.73 -39.76
CA LYS A 71 9.08 17.44 -40.20
C LYS A 71 9.98 16.88 -39.09
N SER A 72 9.64 17.16 -37.83
CA SER A 72 10.43 16.74 -36.67
C SER A 72 9.58 16.62 -35.41
N VAL A 73 10.14 15.98 -34.39
CA VAL A 73 9.56 15.97 -33.03
C VAL A 73 9.49 17.40 -32.48
N ASP A 74 10.48 18.25 -32.74
CA ASP A 74 10.44 19.66 -32.30
C ASP A 74 9.25 20.42 -32.89
N GLU A 75 8.98 20.24 -34.19
CA GLU A 75 7.81 20.86 -34.82
C GLU A 75 6.49 20.33 -34.22
N LEU A 76 6.42 19.03 -33.92
CA LEU A 76 5.27 18.44 -33.22
C LEU A 76 5.07 19.08 -31.85
N ILE A 77 6.15 19.24 -31.07
CA ILE A 77 6.10 19.86 -29.75
C ILE A 77 5.71 21.34 -29.84
N ASP A 78 6.26 22.11 -30.78
CA ASP A 78 5.93 23.53 -30.97
C ASP A 78 4.47 23.76 -31.36
N LYS A 79 3.88 22.82 -32.11
CA LYS A 79 2.45 22.84 -32.44
C LYS A 79 1.54 22.35 -31.31
N THR A 80 2.07 21.57 -30.36
CA THR A 80 1.28 20.94 -29.29
C THR A 80 1.33 21.71 -27.98
N VAL A 81 2.52 22.15 -27.57
CA VAL A 81 2.76 22.79 -26.27
C VAL A 81 2.77 24.31 -26.47
N PRO A 82 1.87 25.07 -25.80
CA PRO A 82 1.85 26.52 -25.93
C PRO A 82 3.19 27.17 -25.57
N SER A 83 3.68 28.06 -26.43
CA SER A 83 5.00 28.70 -26.29
C SER A 83 5.18 29.54 -25.02
N ALA A 84 4.07 29.96 -24.41
CA ALA A 84 4.03 30.73 -23.16
C ALA A 84 4.39 29.89 -21.91
N ILE A 85 4.16 28.57 -21.95
CA ILE A 85 4.46 27.66 -20.83
C ILE A 85 5.59 26.67 -21.16
N LYS A 86 6.07 26.64 -22.41
CA LYS A 86 7.15 25.76 -22.84
C LYS A 86 8.45 26.13 -22.12
N PHE A 87 9.01 25.19 -21.37
CA PHE A 87 10.35 25.32 -20.79
C PHE A 87 11.40 25.35 -21.91
N ARG A 88 12.28 26.37 -21.89
CA ARG A 88 13.29 26.61 -22.94
C ARG A 88 14.73 26.30 -22.52
N GLY A 89 14.94 25.97 -21.24
CA GLY A 89 16.25 25.59 -20.73
C GLY A 89 16.54 24.11 -20.94
N THR A 90 17.74 23.71 -20.58
CA THR A 90 18.07 22.31 -20.32
C THR A 90 17.72 21.99 -18.86
N MET A 91 17.25 20.78 -18.60
CA MET A 91 17.06 20.34 -17.21
C MET A 91 18.43 20.27 -16.54
N ASN A 92 18.56 20.87 -15.36
CA ASN A 92 19.77 20.78 -14.54
C ASN A 92 19.77 19.45 -13.78
N ILE A 93 20.08 18.36 -14.48
CA ILE A 93 20.15 17.00 -13.95
C ILE A 93 21.53 16.39 -14.20
N PRO A 94 21.97 15.41 -13.39
CA PRO A 94 23.24 14.73 -13.61
C PRO A 94 23.32 14.06 -14.98
N GLU A 95 24.54 13.79 -15.43
CA GLU A 95 24.75 13.01 -16.64
C GLU A 95 24.06 11.64 -16.52
N ALA A 96 23.47 11.20 -17.62
CA ALA A 96 22.77 9.93 -17.65
C ALA A 96 23.75 8.76 -17.45
N LEU A 97 23.32 7.78 -16.67
CA LEU A 97 24.06 6.56 -16.40
C LEU A 97 23.60 5.44 -17.33
N SER A 98 24.46 4.44 -17.55
CA SER A 98 23.97 3.14 -18.04
C SER A 98 23.20 2.43 -16.95
N GLU A 99 22.36 1.47 -17.35
CA GLU A 99 21.65 0.59 -16.42
C GLU A 99 22.60 -0.10 -15.43
N HIS A 100 23.73 -0.62 -15.92
CA HIS A 100 24.73 -1.27 -15.07
C HIS A 100 25.33 -0.31 -14.02
N ARG A 101 25.69 0.91 -14.42
CA ARG A 101 26.23 1.92 -13.49
C ARG A 101 25.17 2.40 -12.49
N ALA A 102 23.94 2.59 -12.95
CA ALA A 102 22.83 2.98 -12.07
C ALA A 102 22.56 1.92 -10.99
N LEU A 103 22.55 0.63 -11.35
CA LEU A 103 22.41 -0.46 -10.37
C LEU A 103 23.56 -0.48 -9.37
N LYS A 104 24.80 -0.27 -9.83
CA LYS A 104 25.97 -0.22 -8.95
C LYS A 104 25.89 0.95 -7.97
N GLU A 105 25.50 2.13 -8.44
CA GLU A 105 25.36 3.32 -7.60
C GLU A 105 24.24 3.16 -6.56
N ILE A 106 23.10 2.58 -6.95
CA ILE A 106 22.02 2.24 -6.01
C ILE A 106 22.49 1.22 -4.97
N GLU A 107 23.27 0.21 -5.37
CA GLU A 107 23.87 -0.76 -4.45
C GLU A 107 24.81 -0.07 -3.45
N ASP A 108 25.68 0.82 -3.91
CA ASP A 108 26.64 1.55 -3.06
C ASP A 108 25.94 2.47 -2.06
N ILE A 109 24.81 3.08 -2.45
CA ILE A 109 23.94 3.83 -1.53
C ILE A 109 23.26 2.89 -0.54
N ALA A 110 22.70 1.77 -1.01
CA ALA A 110 22.00 0.81 -0.17
C ALA A 110 22.92 0.17 0.89
N MET A 111 24.21 -0.02 0.58
CA MET A 111 25.22 -0.53 1.51
C MET A 111 25.54 0.42 2.68
N GLN A 112 25.12 1.69 2.61
CA GLN A 112 25.25 2.64 3.72
C GLN A 112 24.17 2.42 4.80
N ASN A 113 23.11 1.67 4.49
CA ASN A 113 22.08 1.34 5.46
C ASN A 113 22.59 0.27 6.45
N GLU A 114 22.29 0.45 7.73
CA GLU A 114 22.54 -0.56 8.74
C GLU A 114 21.29 -1.40 8.99
N VAL A 115 21.36 -2.71 8.72
CA VAL A 115 20.23 -3.62 8.92
C VAL A 115 20.28 -4.21 10.33
N TRP A 116 19.58 -3.56 11.27
CA TRP A 116 19.46 -4.01 12.65
C TRP A 116 18.27 -4.97 12.83
N ARG A 117 18.31 -5.74 13.93
CA ARG A 117 17.11 -6.43 14.42
C ARG A 117 16.24 -5.43 15.17
N SER A 118 15.29 -4.83 14.48
CA SER A 118 14.38 -3.84 15.05
C SER A 118 13.19 -4.51 15.73
N TYR A 119 13.09 -4.35 17.05
CA TYR A 119 11.93 -4.76 17.87
C TYR A 119 11.14 -3.54 18.37
N ILE A 120 11.11 -2.48 17.56
CA ILE A 120 10.44 -1.22 17.89
C ILE A 120 8.91 -1.41 17.94
N GLY A 121 8.35 -2.26 17.08
CA GLY A 121 6.91 -2.46 16.97
C GLY A 121 6.24 -1.27 16.28
N LEU A 122 5.26 -0.65 16.95
CA LEU A 122 4.53 0.52 16.46
C LEU A 122 3.90 0.31 15.06
N GLY A 123 3.26 -0.85 14.85
CA GLY A 123 2.59 -1.20 13.59
C GLY A 123 3.50 -1.85 12.53
N TYR A 124 4.82 -1.94 12.77
CA TYR A 124 5.78 -2.55 11.84
C TYR A 124 6.56 -3.67 12.50
N ASN A 125 6.37 -4.89 12.02
CA ASN A 125 6.93 -6.09 12.62
C ASN A 125 7.63 -6.93 11.56
N ASN A 126 8.91 -7.23 11.77
CA ASN A 126 9.66 -8.04 10.81
C ASN A 126 8.98 -9.41 10.63
N CYS A 127 8.96 -9.92 9.41
CA CYS A 127 8.36 -11.20 9.07
C CYS A 127 9.22 -11.94 8.05
N ILE A 128 9.02 -13.25 7.94
CA ILE A 128 9.64 -14.04 6.88
C ILE A 128 8.76 -13.92 5.65
N ILE A 129 9.31 -13.37 4.57
CA ILE A 129 8.65 -13.34 3.27
C ILE A 129 8.81 -14.72 2.63
N PRO A 130 7.73 -15.45 2.32
CA PRO A 130 7.85 -16.73 1.64
C PRO A 130 8.52 -16.53 0.27
N THR A 131 9.66 -17.18 0.04
CA THR A 131 10.47 -16.99 -1.17
C THR A 131 9.71 -17.33 -2.45
N VAL A 132 8.75 -18.27 -2.37
CA VAL A 132 7.86 -18.59 -3.49
C VAL A 132 6.94 -17.43 -3.86
N ILE A 133 6.48 -16.63 -2.90
CA ILE A 133 5.65 -15.43 -3.14
C ILE A 133 6.52 -14.30 -3.67
N GLN A 134 7.69 -14.07 -3.05
CA GLN A 134 8.64 -13.07 -3.51
C GLN A 134 8.98 -13.27 -4.99
N ARG A 135 9.40 -14.48 -5.36
CA ARG A 135 9.85 -14.77 -6.72
C ARG A 135 8.72 -14.80 -7.76
N ASN A 136 7.59 -15.42 -7.43
CA ASN A 136 6.55 -15.71 -8.43
C ASN A 136 5.42 -14.68 -8.49
N LEU A 137 5.34 -13.77 -7.50
CA LEU A 137 4.36 -12.68 -7.46
C LEU A 137 5.05 -11.32 -7.42
N PHE A 138 5.87 -11.04 -6.41
CA PHE A 138 6.46 -9.70 -6.22
C PHE A 138 7.47 -9.34 -7.32
N GLU A 139 8.36 -10.26 -7.69
CA GLU A 139 9.38 -10.09 -8.73
C GLU A 139 8.91 -10.51 -10.13
N ASN A 140 7.60 -10.76 -10.31
CA ASN A 140 7.03 -11.25 -11.57
C ASN A 140 6.25 -10.15 -12.30
N PRO A 141 6.70 -9.68 -13.49
CA PRO A 141 6.01 -8.62 -14.23
C PRO A 141 4.59 -9.01 -14.65
N GLY A 142 4.25 -10.29 -14.74
CA GLY A 142 2.88 -10.75 -14.97
C GLY A 142 1.90 -10.42 -13.83
N TRP A 143 2.39 -10.00 -12.67
CA TRP A 143 1.60 -9.59 -11.51
C TRP A 143 1.63 -8.09 -11.22
N TYR A 144 2.75 -7.40 -11.50
CA TYR A 144 2.92 -5.99 -11.13
C TYR A 144 2.81 -4.98 -12.27
N THR A 145 2.72 -5.41 -13.54
CA THR A 145 2.65 -4.46 -14.68
C THR A 145 1.23 -4.02 -15.02
N GLN A 146 0.24 -4.85 -14.71
CA GLN A 146 -1.17 -4.53 -14.87
C GLN A 146 -1.64 -3.48 -13.87
N TYR A 147 -2.71 -2.79 -14.23
CA TYR A 147 -3.34 -1.79 -13.38
C TYR A 147 -4.70 -2.27 -12.82
N THR A 148 -5.47 -1.33 -12.27
CA THR A 148 -6.82 -1.58 -11.74
C THR A 148 -7.65 -2.49 -12.66
N PRO A 149 -8.34 -3.53 -12.14
CA PRO A 149 -9.13 -4.47 -12.92
C PRO A 149 -10.45 -3.88 -13.44
N TYR A 150 -10.38 -2.80 -14.22
CA TYR A 150 -11.55 -2.19 -14.87
C TYR A 150 -12.19 -3.12 -15.90
N GLN A 151 -11.37 -3.87 -16.65
CA GLN A 151 -11.82 -4.92 -17.57
C GLN A 151 -11.80 -6.26 -16.83
N ALA A 152 -12.92 -6.63 -16.22
CA ALA A 152 -13.00 -7.74 -15.28
C ALA A 152 -12.71 -9.09 -15.93
N GLU A 153 -13.14 -9.27 -17.18
CA GLU A 153 -13.01 -10.48 -17.99
C GLU A 153 -11.54 -10.86 -18.21
N LEU A 154 -10.65 -9.86 -18.34
CA LEU A 154 -9.21 -10.03 -18.52
C LEU A 154 -8.43 -9.98 -17.19
N SER A 155 -9.14 -10.00 -16.06
CA SER A 155 -8.56 -9.67 -14.75
C SER A 155 -8.94 -10.61 -13.62
N GLN A 156 -9.61 -11.74 -13.93
CA GLN A 156 -10.15 -12.66 -12.92
C GLN A 156 -9.11 -13.14 -11.89
N GLY A 157 -7.86 -13.43 -12.31
CA GLY A 157 -6.83 -13.92 -11.40
C GLY A 157 -6.52 -12.98 -10.22
N ARG A 158 -6.36 -11.67 -10.48
CA ARG A 158 -6.12 -10.69 -9.39
C ARG A 158 -7.39 -10.31 -8.65
N LEU A 159 -8.55 -10.36 -9.31
CA LEU A 159 -9.84 -10.16 -8.64
C LEU A 159 -10.10 -11.26 -7.61
N GLU A 160 -9.83 -12.52 -7.97
CA GLU A 160 -9.91 -13.65 -7.05
C GLU A 160 -8.90 -13.52 -5.89
N SER A 161 -7.66 -13.14 -6.18
CA SER A 161 -6.66 -12.90 -5.13
C SER A 161 -7.08 -11.79 -4.14
N LEU A 162 -7.72 -10.73 -4.63
CA LEU A 162 -8.24 -9.65 -3.79
C LEU A 162 -9.52 -10.07 -3.02
N LEU A 163 -10.34 -10.96 -3.59
CA LEU A 163 -11.45 -11.57 -2.86
C LEU A 163 -10.92 -12.45 -1.72
N ASN A 164 -9.87 -13.24 -1.96
CA ASN A 164 -9.21 -14.03 -0.92
C ASN A 164 -8.67 -13.15 0.21
N TYR A 165 -8.10 -11.99 -0.13
CA TYR A 165 -7.70 -10.98 0.86
C TYR A 165 -8.91 -10.51 1.68
N GLN A 166 -10.00 -10.10 1.04
CA GLN A 166 -11.22 -9.67 1.75
C GLN A 166 -11.76 -10.78 2.68
N THR A 167 -11.82 -12.02 2.20
CA THR A 167 -12.25 -13.17 3.00
C THR A 167 -11.33 -13.37 4.22
N ALA A 168 -10.01 -13.37 4.03
CA ALA A 168 -9.07 -13.51 5.13
C ALA A 168 -9.23 -12.39 6.19
N ILE A 169 -9.41 -11.14 5.75
CA ILE A 169 -9.67 -10.02 6.67
C ILE A 169 -11.02 -10.20 7.40
N SER A 170 -12.07 -10.57 6.68
CA SER A 170 -13.39 -10.79 7.27
C SER A 170 -13.38 -11.92 8.31
N ASP A 171 -12.73 -13.04 8.00
CA ASP A 171 -12.62 -14.19 8.92
C ASP A 171 -11.82 -13.82 10.18
N ILE A 172 -10.66 -13.17 10.01
CA ILE A 172 -9.76 -12.83 11.13
C ILE A 172 -10.35 -11.72 12.01
N THR A 173 -11.04 -10.73 11.42
CA THR A 173 -11.64 -9.62 12.19
C THR A 173 -13.03 -9.95 12.72
N GLY A 174 -13.68 -11.00 12.21
CA GLY A 174 -15.07 -11.33 12.50
C GLY A 174 -16.09 -10.35 11.92
N LEU A 175 -15.67 -9.47 10.99
CA LEU A 175 -16.54 -8.47 10.36
C LEU A 175 -16.93 -8.89 8.93
N PRO A 176 -18.21 -8.70 8.54
CA PRO A 176 -18.75 -9.30 7.33
C PRO A 176 -18.26 -8.68 6.01
N VAL A 177 -17.77 -7.43 6.03
CA VAL A 177 -17.37 -6.72 4.80
C VAL A 177 -15.98 -6.13 4.98
N ALA A 178 -15.02 -6.57 4.17
CA ALA A 178 -13.69 -5.97 4.05
C ALA A 178 -13.47 -5.39 2.65
N ASN A 179 -12.74 -4.29 2.54
CA ASN A 179 -12.38 -3.71 1.25
C ASN A 179 -11.12 -4.36 0.64
N ALA A 180 -10.80 -3.99 -0.60
CA ALA A 180 -9.61 -4.46 -1.32
C ALA A 180 -8.38 -3.57 -1.03
N SER A 181 -8.15 -3.28 0.26
CA SER A 181 -7.08 -2.47 0.87
C SER A 181 -7.25 -0.95 0.90
N LEU A 182 -6.50 -0.33 1.83
CA LEU A 182 -6.19 1.10 1.94
C LEU A 182 -4.67 1.32 1.96
N LEU A 183 -4.23 2.58 2.09
CA LEU A 183 -2.83 2.99 1.89
C LEU A 183 -1.89 2.58 3.04
N ASP A 184 -2.29 2.85 4.29
CA ASP A 184 -1.56 2.51 5.50
C ASP A 184 -2.50 2.54 6.73
N GLU A 185 -2.02 2.12 7.89
CA GLU A 185 -2.82 2.03 9.12
C GLU A 185 -3.39 3.40 9.56
N GLY A 186 -2.60 4.46 9.47
CA GLY A 186 -3.01 5.80 9.88
C GLY A 186 -4.10 6.38 8.99
N THR A 187 -3.96 6.22 7.67
CA THR A 187 -4.96 6.64 6.69
C THR A 187 -6.22 5.78 6.75
N ALA A 188 -6.11 4.48 7.05
CA ALA A 188 -7.26 3.63 7.32
C ALA A 188 -8.06 4.08 8.55
N ALA A 189 -7.37 4.45 9.64
CA ALA A 189 -8.01 5.09 10.79
C ALA A 189 -8.68 6.42 10.41
N GLY A 190 -8.00 7.25 9.60
CA GLY A 190 -8.56 8.50 9.09
C GLY A 190 -9.84 8.31 8.26
N GLU A 191 -9.92 7.25 7.47
CA GLU A 191 -11.14 6.89 6.73
C GLU A 191 -12.27 6.40 7.64
N ALA A 192 -11.96 5.71 8.75
CA ALA A 192 -12.97 5.31 9.74
C ALA A 192 -13.66 6.54 10.36
N ILE A 193 -12.91 7.62 10.59
CA ILE A 193 -13.46 8.88 11.10
C ILE A 193 -14.35 9.57 10.06
N ALA A 194 -13.87 9.65 8.82
CA ALA A 194 -14.64 10.22 7.72
C ALA A 194 -15.98 9.48 7.55
N MET A 195 -15.96 8.17 7.73
CA MET A 195 -17.13 7.30 7.69
C MET A 195 -18.08 7.53 8.86
N CYS A 196 -17.58 7.70 10.09
CA CYS A 196 -18.41 8.07 11.23
C CYS A 196 -19.15 9.40 11.02
N PHE A 197 -18.41 10.41 10.55
CA PHE A 197 -18.98 11.72 10.25
C PHE A 197 -20.02 11.66 9.12
N ARG A 198 -19.80 10.84 8.09
CA ARG A 198 -20.82 10.61 7.05
C ARG A 198 -22.10 10.02 7.62
N HIS A 199 -21.98 9.09 8.56
CA HIS A 199 -23.10 8.33 9.08
C HIS A 199 -23.98 9.12 10.07
N ASN A 200 -23.39 9.74 11.09
CA ASN A 200 -24.17 10.37 12.18
C ASN A 200 -23.98 11.89 12.34
N LYS A 201 -23.06 12.51 11.59
CA LYS A 201 -22.84 13.98 11.56
C LYS A 201 -22.49 14.62 12.91
N ARG A 202 -22.12 13.83 13.91
CA ARG A 202 -21.80 14.36 15.24
C ARG A 202 -20.42 15.05 15.24
N PRO A 203 -20.23 16.11 16.05
CA PRO A 203 -19.07 16.99 15.94
C PRO A 203 -17.80 16.48 16.64
N ARG A 204 -17.89 15.51 17.55
CA ARG A 204 -16.75 15.05 18.37
C ARG A 204 -16.35 13.61 18.08
N MET A 205 -15.08 13.30 18.30
CA MET A 205 -14.50 11.97 18.18
C MET A 205 -13.54 11.73 19.36
N PHE A 206 -13.54 10.52 19.90
CA PHE A 206 -12.58 10.11 20.92
C PHE A 206 -11.53 9.17 20.36
N LEU A 207 -10.30 9.36 20.80
CA LEU A 207 -9.17 8.49 20.51
C LEU A 207 -8.57 8.04 21.83
N SER A 208 -8.29 6.75 21.95
CA SER A 208 -7.46 6.26 23.03
C SER A 208 -6.07 6.90 22.96
N ASP A 209 -5.51 7.24 24.11
CA ASP A 209 -4.12 7.65 24.25
C ASP A 209 -3.11 6.51 24.02
N GLN A 210 -3.59 5.26 23.90
CA GLN A 210 -2.78 4.06 23.63
C GLN A 210 -2.80 3.62 22.16
N LEU A 211 -3.28 4.47 21.24
CA LEU A 211 -3.06 4.25 19.80
C LEU A 211 -1.59 4.46 19.42
N HIS A 212 -1.17 3.94 18.26
CA HIS A 212 0.14 4.28 17.73
C HIS A 212 0.26 5.81 17.49
N PRO A 213 1.39 6.47 17.84
CA PRO A 213 1.50 7.92 17.73
C PRO A 213 1.22 8.47 16.32
N HIS A 214 1.74 7.78 15.30
CA HIS A 214 1.53 8.17 13.90
C HIS A 214 0.05 8.05 13.46
N VAL A 215 -0.71 7.12 14.04
CA VAL A 215 -2.15 6.99 13.79
C VAL A 215 -2.89 8.20 14.35
N ILE A 216 -2.56 8.63 15.58
CA ILE A 216 -3.14 9.83 16.21
C ILE A 216 -2.86 11.07 15.34
N ASP A 217 -1.63 11.23 14.85
CA ASP A 217 -1.25 12.40 14.05
C ASP A 217 -1.95 12.46 12.70
N VAL A 218 -2.05 11.33 11.98
CA VAL A 218 -2.77 11.25 10.70
C VAL A 218 -4.26 11.52 10.91
N VAL A 219 -4.86 10.92 11.94
CA VAL A 219 -6.25 11.14 12.31
C VAL A 219 -6.54 12.61 12.63
N ARG A 220 -5.72 13.26 13.46
CA ARG A 220 -5.87 14.68 13.81
C ARG A 220 -5.80 15.55 12.56
N THR A 221 -4.82 15.28 11.71
CA THR A 221 -4.67 15.97 10.42
C THR A 221 -5.91 15.81 9.57
N ARG A 222 -6.44 14.59 9.45
CA ARG A 222 -7.63 14.29 8.64
C ARG A 222 -8.89 14.97 9.20
N ALA A 223 -9.03 15.04 10.54
CA ALA A 223 -10.16 15.67 11.20
C ALA A 223 -10.29 17.18 10.91
N THR A 224 -9.19 17.87 10.61
CA THR A 224 -9.22 19.30 10.22
C THR A 224 -10.10 19.55 8.99
N GLY A 225 -10.16 18.61 8.06
CA GLY A 225 -11.00 18.70 6.86
C GLY A 225 -12.51 18.52 7.12
N PHE A 226 -12.87 17.88 8.24
CA PHE A 226 -14.26 17.58 8.59
C PHE A 226 -14.82 18.49 9.69
N ARG A 227 -14.03 19.45 10.19
CA ARG A 227 -14.39 20.32 11.34
C ARG A 227 -14.88 19.51 12.54
N THR A 228 -14.24 18.37 12.77
CA THR A 228 -14.53 17.46 13.88
C THR A 228 -13.53 17.69 14.99
N GLU A 229 -14.01 17.81 16.22
CA GLU A 229 -13.19 17.93 17.42
C GLU A 229 -12.66 16.55 17.83
N ILE A 230 -11.35 16.48 18.05
CA ILE A 230 -10.66 15.24 18.44
C ILE A 230 -10.17 15.39 19.87
N GLU A 231 -10.60 14.49 20.74
CA GLU A 231 -10.07 14.38 22.10
C GLU A 231 -9.33 13.05 22.27
N VAL A 232 -8.07 13.14 22.68
CA VAL A 232 -7.23 11.97 22.99
C VAL A 232 -7.23 11.78 24.49
N LEU A 233 -7.78 10.66 24.97
CA LEU A 233 -8.02 10.42 26.39
C LEU A 233 -7.81 8.93 26.73
N PRO A 234 -7.46 8.61 27.98
CA PRO A 234 -7.65 7.27 28.54
C PRO A 234 -9.10 6.79 28.35
N ILE A 235 -9.28 5.50 28.03
CA ILE A 235 -10.60 4.97 27.67
C ILE A 235 -11.64 5.04 28.80
N ASP A 236 -11.20 5.01 30.06
CA ASP A 236 -12.03 5.10 31.25
C ASP A 236 -12.64 6.50 31.43
N LYS A 237 -11.93 7.54 30.94
CA LYS A 237 -12.34 8.96 31.01
C LYS A 237 -13.27 9.40 29.88
N MET A 238 -13.57 8.53 28.92
CA MET A 238 -14.46 8.84 27.81
C MET A 238 -15.93 8.85 28.26
N ASP A 239 -16.64 9.96 28.02
CA ASP A 239 -18.05 10.15 28.34
C ASP A 239 -18.89 10.33 27.06
N PHE A 240 -19.80 9.38 26.82
CA PHE A 240 -20.68 9.35 25.64
C PHE A 240 -22.09 9.87 25.93
N SER A 241 -22.39 10.24 27.19
CA SER A 241 -23.75 10.57 27.66
C SER A 241 -24.40 11.73 26.93
N LYS A 242 -23.59 12.68 26.44
CA LYS A 242 -24.03 13.85 25.66
C LYS A 242 -24.54 13.53 24.26
N LYS A 243 -24.31 12.30 23.75
CA LYS A 243 -24.71 11.85 22.40
C LYS A 243 -24.18 12.73 21.26
N ASP A 244 -23.05 13.38 21.47
CA ASP A 244 -22.36 14.29 20.54
C ASP A 244 -21.05 13.68 19.96
N VAL A 245 -20.74 12.43 20.31
CA VAL A 245 -19.56 11.71 19.83
C VAL A 245 -19.92 10.81 18.64
N ALA A 246 -19.33 11.07 17.48
CA ALA A 246 -19.53 10.34 16.23
C ALA A 246 -18.94 8.93 16.30
N GLY A 247 -17.77 8.79 16.91
CA GLY A 247 -17.07 7.52 17.01
C GLY A 247 -15.94 7.55 18.03
N VAL A 248 -15.47 6.37 18.39
CA VAL A 248 -14.33 6.15 19.28
C VAL A 248 -13.36 5.16 18.66
N ILE A 249 -12.05 5.46 18.74
CA ILE A 249 -10.99 4.56 18.29
C ILE A 249 -10.16 4.08 19.49
N PHE A 250 -9.96 2.77 19.57
CA PHE A 250 -8.98 2.13 20.45
C PHE A 250 -8.13 1.12 19.66
N GLN A 251 -7.00 0.69 20.23
CA GLN A 251 -6.11 -0.30 19.62
C GLN A 251 -6.12 -1.60 20.43
N TYR A 252 -6.08 -2.75 19.75
CA TYR A 252 -6.15 -4.07 20.35
C TYR A 252 -5.24 -5.07 19.60
N PRO A 253 -4.08 -5.49 20.16
CA PRO A 253 -3.41 -4.97 21.36
C PRO A 253 -3.01 -3.50 21.21
N ASP A 254 -2.80 -2.80 22.33
CA ASP A 254 -2.45 -1.39 22.30
C ASP A 254 -0.99 -1.11 21.92
N THR A 255 -0.62 0.18 21.77
CA THR A 255 0.74 0.57 21.35
C THR A 255 1.85 0.15 22.32
N THR A 256 1.51 -0.21 23.56
CA THR A 256 2.44 -0.71 24.58
C THR A 256 2.45 -2.24 24.65
N GLY A 257 1.60 -2.91 23.86
CA GLY A 257 1.46 -4.35 23.81
C GLY A 257 0.43 -4.91 24.80
N ASN A 258 -0.33 -4.07 25.50
CA ASN A 258 -1.34 -4.55 26.43
C ASN A 258 -2.58 -5.06 25.70
N ILE A 259 -3.14 -6.15 26.21
CA ILE A 259 -4.42 -6.71 25.77
C ILE A 259 -5.45 -6.34 26.83
N MET A 260 -6.19 -5.28 26.57
CA MET A 260 -7.25 -4.81 27.46
C MET A 260 -8.60 -5.43 27.07
N ASP A 261 -9.49 -5.66 28.04
CA ASP A 261 -10.89 -5.99 27.76
C ASP A 261 -11.67 -4.71 27.39
N PRO A 262 -12.11 -4.54 26.13
CA PRO A 262 -12.79 -3.33 25.70
C PRO A 262 -14.30 -3.36 26.00
N SER A 263 -14.86 -4.43 26.56
CA SER A 263 -16.31 -4.65 26.68
C SER A 263 -17.07 -3.48 27.31
N GLY A 264 -16.51 -2.89 28.38
CA GLY A 264 -17.11 -1.72 29.04
C GLY A 264 -17.10 -0.46 28.20
N LEU A 265 -16.02 -0.21 27.44
CA LEU A 265 -15.93 0.92 26.49
C LEU A 265 -16.98 0.76 25.38
N ILE A 266 -17.04 -0.43 24.79
CA ILE A 266 -17.95 -0.74 23.68
C ILE A 266 -19.40 -0.58 24.14
N ALA A 267 -19.78 -1.13 25.28
CA ALA A 267 -21.14 -1.02 25.81
C ALA A 267 -21.58 0.43 25.99
N ARG A 268 -20.75 1.27 26.66
CA ARG A 268 -21.06 2.70 26.87
C ARG A 268 -21.20 3.47 25.56
N ALA A 269 -20.31 3.23 24.60
CA ALA A 269 -20.34 3.89 23.29
C ALA A 269 -21.61 3.50 22.50
N LYS A 270 -21.92 2.20 22.46
CA LYS A 270 -23.08 1.66 21.73
C LYS A 270 -24.41 2.12 22.31
N GLU A 271 -24.53 2.17 23.64
CA GLU A 271 -25.72 2.70 24.33
C GLU A 271 -26.08 4.12 23.86
N HIS A 272 -25.08 4.91 23.48
CA HIS A 272 -25.25 6.30 23.05
C HIS A 272 -25.18 6.47 21.52
N GLY A 273 -25.18 5.38 20.75
CA GLY A 273 -25.14 5.39 19.29
C GLY A 273 -23.81 5.90 18.71
N THR A 274 -22.72 5.81 19.47
CA THR A 274 -21.36 6.13 19.00
C THR A 274 -20.77 4.93 18.28
N ILE A 275 -20.15 5.16 17.12
CA ILE A 275 -19.54 4.10 16.30
C ILE A 275 -18.22 3.67 16.95
N VAL A 276 -18.03 2.36 17.09
CA VAL A 276 -16.87 1.76 17.76
C VAL A 276 -15.87 1.27 16.73
N ILE A 277 -14.65 1.78 16.78
CA ILE A 277 -13.57 1.46 15.83
C ILE A 277 -12.39 0.82 16.58
N CYS A 278 -11.88 -0.28 16.05
CA CYS A 278 -10.73 -1.00 16.61
C CYS A 278 -9.57 -1.04 15.61
N GLY A 279 -8.44 -0.40 15.94
CA GLY A 279 -7.17 -0.70 15.29
C GLY A 279 -6.63 -2.02 15.82
N SER A 280 -6.17 -2.93 14.95
CA SER A 280 -5.72 -4.26 15.37
C SER A 280 -4.62 -4.84 14.48
N ASP A 281 -4.05 -5.95 14.95
CA ASP A 281 -2.98 -6.70 14.29
C ASP A 281 -3.51 -8.09 13.89
N LEU A 282 -3.45 -8.41 12.60
CA LEU A 282 -3.99 -9.68 12.08
C LEU A 282 -3.34 -10.92 12.70
N MET A 283 -2.05 -10.86 13.05
CA MET A 283 -1.36 -11.99 13.67
C MET A 283 -1.78 -12.16 15.14
N ALA A 284 -2.04 -11.06 15.85
CA ALA A 284 -2.59 -11.12 17.20
C ALA A 284 -4.01 -11.73 17.19
N LEU A 285 -4.84 -11.35 16.22
CA LEU A 285 -6.21 -11.85 16.07
C LEU A 285 -6.30 -13.33 15.69
N CYS A 286 -5.21 -13.97 15.27
CA CYS A 286 -5.16 -15.43 15.16
C CYS A 286 -5.35 -16.15 16.50
N LEU A 287 -5.13 -15.46 17.63
CA LEU A 287 -5.24 -16.02 18.99
C LEU A 287 -6.23 -15.27 19.87
N LEU A 288 -6.46 -13.98 19.60
CA LEU A 288 -7.31 -13.11 20.39
C LEU A 288 -8.75 -13.12 19.88
N LYS A 289 -9.68 -12.80 20.79
CA LYS A 289 -11.10 -12.65 20.42
C LYS A 289 -11.22 -11.54 19.36
N PRO A 290 -11.80 -11.82 18.18
CA PRO A 290 -11.83 -10.86 17.09
C PRO A 290 -12.81 -9.71 17.37
N PRO A 291 -12.57 -8.50 16.81
CA PRO A 291 -13.42 -7.32 17.02
C PRO A 291 -14.90 -7.52 16.69
N GLY A 292 -15.22 -8.30 15.65
CA GLY A 292 -16.61 -8.62 15.28
C GLY A 292 -17.40 -9.33 16.38
N GLU A 293 -16.75 -10.25 17.12
CA GLU A 293 -17.37 -10.92 18.28
C GLU A 293 -17.50 -10.02 19.52
N MET A 294 -16.86 -8.85 19.50
CA MET A 294 -16.94 -7.82 20.53
C MET A 294 -17.95 -6.72 20.18
N ASN A 295 -18.70 -6.85 19.07
CA ASN A 295 -19.62 -5.84 18.53
C ASN A 295 -18.94 -4.53 18.09
N VAL A 296 -17.68 -4.58 17.68
CA VAL A 296 -17.01 -3.45 17.03
C VAL A 296 -17.66 -3.18 15.66
N ASP A 297 -17.78 -1.92 15.27
CA ASP A 297 -18.40 -1.53 13.99
C ASP A 297 -17.42 -1.57 12.82
N ILE A 298 -16.17 -1.16 13.07
CA ILE A 298 -15.12 -1.02 12.07
C ILE A 298 -13.80 -1.54 12.68
N CYS A 299 -13.09 -2.38 11.94
CA CYS A 299 -11.73 -2.78 12.27
C CYS A 299 -10.78 -2.41 11.15
N TYR A 300 -9.63 -1.82 11.51
CA TYR A 300 -8.57 -1.50 10.56
C TYR A 300 -7.21 -1.92 11.11
N GLY A 301 -6.20 -1.94 10.25
CA GLY A 301 -4.81 -2.17 10.65
C GLY A 301 -3.90 -2.38 9.45
N ASN A 302 -2.69 -2.86 9.72
CA ASN A 302 -1.70 -3.15 8.69
C ASN A 302 -1.60 -4.66 8.42
N SER A 303 -1.61 -5.08 7.15
CA SER A 303 -1.36 -6.49 6.77
C SER A 303 0.13 -6.82 6.57
N GLN A 304 1.04 -5.86 6.78
CA GLN A 304 2.49 -5.98 6.52
C GLN A 304 3.10 -7.28 7.03
N ARG A 305 2.84 -7.67 8.28
CA ARG A 305 3.49 -8.84 8.88
C ARG A 305 2.99 -10.18 8.34
N PHE A 306 2.02 -10.19 7.43
CA PHE A 306 1.60 -11.35 6.65
C PHE A 306 2.48 -11.52 5.40
N GLY A 307 3.81 -11.50 5.58
CA GLY A 307 4.77 -11.83 4.53
C GLY A 307 5.17 -10.68 3.61
N VAL A 308 5.04 -9.42 4.04
CA VAL A 308 5.50 -8.23 3.28
C VAL A 308 6.74 -7.62 3.98
N PRO A 309 7.81 -7.24 3.25
CA PRO A 309 8.98 -6.62 3.86
C PRO A 309 8.65 -5.33 4.63
N LEU A 310 9.46 -4.99 5.63
CA LEU A 310 9.33 -3.71 6.35
C LEU A 310 9.36 -2.48 5.43
N GLY A 311 10.15 -2.53 4.35
CA GLY A 311 10.14 -1.52 3.29
C GLY A 311 10.47 -0.09 3.73
N PHE A 312 11.10 0.09 4.90
CA PHE A 312 11.34 1.40 5.53
C PHE A 312 10.08 2.30 5.55
N GLY A 313 8.91 1.68 5.75
CA GLY A 313 7.60 2.34 5.80
C GLY A 313 6.56 1.77 4.83
N GLY A 314 6.95 1.11 3.73
CA GLY A 314 5.97 0.56 2.79
C GLY A 314 6.56 0.04 1.47
N PRO A 315 5.71 -0.35 0.51
CA PRO A 315 4.24 -0.29 0.55
C PRO A 315 3.62 -1.47 1.29
N HIS A 316 2.59 -1.21 2.11
CA HIS A 316 1.81 -2.25 2.79
C HIS A 316 0.32 -2.01 2.57
N ALA A 317 -0.44 -3.08 2.34
CA ALA A 317 -1.89 -2.98 2.27
C ALA A 317 -2.46 -2.82 3.69
N ALA A 318 -3.07 -1.68 3.98
CA ALA A 318 -3.89 -1.57 5.18
C ALA A 318 -5.22 -2.29 4.96
N PHE A 319 -5.68 -3.03 5.95
CA PHE A 319 -6.99 -3.65 5.91
C PHE A 319 -8.04 -2.73 6.53
N PHE A 320 -9.27 -2.83 6.04
CA PHE A 320 -10.41 -2.13 6.58
C PHE A 320 -11.65 -3.00 6.42
N ALA A 321 -12.27 -3.35 7.54
CA ALA A 321 -13.49 -4.14 7.60
C ALA A 321 -14.55 -3.43 8.44
N CYS A 322 -15.83 -3.65 8.12
CA CYS A 322 -16.94 -3.05 8.84
C CYS A 322 -18.17 -3.97 8.91
N ALA A 323 -19.10 -3.62 9.80
CA ALA A 323 -20.41 -4.24 9.86
C ALA A 323 -21.24 -3.99 8.58
N GLU A 324 -22.16 -4.90 8.27
CA GLU A 324 -22.90 -4.92 6.99
C GLU A 324 -23.62 -3.59 6.68
N GLN A 325 -24.19 -2.94 7.70
CA GLN A 325 -24.92 -1.67 7.58
C GLN A 325 -24.08 -0.52 7.01
N PHE A 326 -22.75 -0.65 7.09
CA PHE A 326 -21.78 0.37 6.74
C PHE A 326 -21.17 0.19 5.34
N LYS A 327 -21.49 -0.89 4.63
CA LYS A 327 -20.87 -1.22 3.33
C LYS A 327 -21.03 -0.14 2.26
N ARG A 328 -22.09 0.68 2.33
CA ARG A 328 -22.34 1.77 1.37
C ARG A 328 -21.42 2.98 1.60
N ASP A 329 -20.86 3.11 2.79
CA ASP A 329 -19.93 4.19 3.16
C ASP A 329 -18.46 3.75 3.12
N MET A 330 -18.22 2.47 2.78
CA MET A 330 -16.89 1.86 2.69
C MET A 330 -15.96 2.66 1.75
N PRO A 331 -14.73 3.01 2.20
CA PRO A 331 -13.71 3.62 1.35
C PRO A 331 -13.07 2.59 0.41
N GLY A 332 -12.64 3.04 -0.76
CA GLY A 332 -11.89 2.22 -1.70
C GLY A 332 -12.71 1.13 -2.39
N ARG A 333 -11.97 0.24 -3.07
CA ARG A 333 -12.50 -0.80 -3.94
C ARG A 333 -13.04 -1.97 -3.12
N LEU A 334 -14.06 -2.65 -3.66
CA LEU A 334 -14.64 -3.85 -3.09
C LEU A 334 -14.82 -4.87 -4.21
N ILE A 335 -14.31 -6.08 -4.05
CA ILE A 335 -14.53 -7.19 -4.97
C ILE A 335 -15.84 -7.87 -4.58
N GLY A 336 -16.68 -8.13 -5.59
CA GLY A 336 -17.90 -8.91 -5.43
C GLY A 336 -17.98 -10.05 -6.45
N GLU A 337 -18.65 -11.12 -6.03
CA GLU A 337 -19.06 -12.22 -6.91
C GLU A 337 -20.26 -11.80 -7.76
N THR A 338 -20.30 -12.28 -9.00
CA THR A 338 -21.35 -12.08 -9.99
C THR A 338 -21.42 -13.30 -10.91
N ILE A 339 -22.32 -13.27 -11.88
CA ILE A 339 -22.37 -14.22 -13.00
C ILE A 339 -21.99 -13.55 -14.33
N ASP A 340 -21.44 -14.32 -15.26
CA ASP A 340 -21.19 -13.91 -16.64
C ASP A 340 -22.40 -14.19 -17.57
N SER A 341 -22.26 -13.92 -18.87
CA SER A 341 -23.30 -14.15 -19.88
C SER A 341 -23.67 -15.62 -20.10
N HIS A 342 -22.84 -16.56 -19.64
CA HIS A 342 -23.08 -18.00 -19.70
C HIS A 342 -23.61 -18.57 -18.38
N GLY A 343 -23.81 -17.72 -17.36
CA GLY A 343 -24.26 -18.11 -16.02
C GLY A 343 -23.14 -18.68 -15.14
N ALA A 344 -21.87 -18.57 -15.57
CA ALA A 344 -20.73 -19.00 -14.77
C ALA A 344 -20.38 -17.95 -13.71
N LYS A 345 -19.87 -18.41 -12.57
CA LYS A 345 -19.39 -17.56 -11.48
C LYS A 345 -18.19 -16.73 -11.94
N ALA A 346 -18.22 -15.43 -11.66
CA ALA A 346 -17.17 -14.47 -12.00
C ALA A 346 -17.02 -13.39 -10.91
N TYR A 347 -15.92 -12.64 -10.95
CA TYR A 347 -15.62 -11.56 -10.00
C TYR A 347 -15.56 -10.20 -10.70
N ARG A 348 -15.92 -9.14 -9.98
CA ARG A 348 -15.78 -7.74 -10.47
C ARG A 348 -15.64 -6.76 -9.32
N LEU A 349 -15.29 -5.52 -9.65
CA LEU A 349 -15.43 -4.38 -8.74
C LEU A 349 -16.93 -4.12 -8.49
N ALA A 350 -17.33 -4.11 -7.22
CA ALA A 350 -18.70 -3.95 -6.75
C ALA A 350 -18.92 -2.58 -6.09
N LEU A 351 -20.17 -2.09 -6.17
CA LEU A 351 -20.59 -0.81 -5.58
C LEU A 351 -19.69 0.39 -5.98
N GLN A 352 -19.22 0.42 -7.22
CA GLN A 352 -18.26 1.43 -7.71
C GLN A 352 -18.80 2.86 -7.65
N THR A 353 -20.13 3.05 -7.56
CA THR A 353 -20.73 4.36 -7.35
C THR A 353 -20.27 5.03 -6.05
N ARG A 354 -19.58 4.34 -5.13
CA ARG A 354 -18.95 4.96 -3.95
C ARG A 354 -17.68 5.73 -4.28
N GLU A 355 -17.01 5.40 -5.38
CA GLU A 355 -15.64 5.80 -5.68
C GLU A 355 -15.56 7.13 -6.45
N GLN A 356 -14.39 7.77 -6.38
CA GLN A 356 -14.12 9.11 -6.93
C GLN A 356 -14.41 9.26 -8.43
N HIS A 357 -14.19 8.21 -9.23
CA HIS A 357 -14.36 8.27 -10.67
C HIS A 357 -15.83 8.38 -11.12
N ILE A 358 -16.79 8.08 -10.22
CA ILE A 358 -18.22 8.25 -10.46
C ILE A 358 -18.77 9.43 -9.65
N ARG A 359 -18.48 9.50 -8.35
CA ARG A 359 -19.11 10.48 -7.45
C ARG A 359 -18.27 11.72 -7.16
N GLN A 360 -17.02 11.78 -7.61
CA GLN A 360 -16.12 12.93 -7.44
C GLN A 360 -16.12 13.42 -5.98
N GLU A 361 -16.54 14.66 -5.72
CA GLU A 361 -16.60 15.28 -4.39
C GLU A 361 -17.59 14.60 -3.42
N LYS A 362 -18.54 13.82 -3.95
CA LYS A 362 -19.52 13.06 -3.16
C LYS A 362 -19.10 11.60 -2.92
N ALA A 363 -17.91 11.20 -3.34
CA ALA A 363 -17.38 9.87 -3.10
C ALA A 363 -17.15 9.63 -1.60
N THR A 364 -17.02 8.35 -1.22
CA THR A 364 -16.73 7.97 0.18
C THR A 364 -15.31 8.30 0.59
N SER A 365 -14.37 8.37 -0.36
CA SER A 365 -12.98 8.76 -0.15
C SER A 365 -12.38 9.26 -1.47
N ASN A 366 -11.27 9.98 -1.38
CA ASN A 366 -10.44 10.37 -2.52
C ASN A 366 -9.45 9.29 -2.96
N ILE A 367 -9.38 8.14 -2.25
CA ILE A 367 -8.47 7.04 -2.59
C ILE A 367 -8.71 6.54 -4.03
N CYS A 368 -7.61 6.22 -4.73
CA CYS A 368 -7.66 5.77 -6.12
C CYS A 368 -6.73 4.60 -6.46
N THR A 369 -5.41 4.73 -6.18
CA THR A 369 -4.32 4.05 -6.89
C THR A 369 -4.58 2.61 -7.30
#